data_AF-H8GCI7-F1
#
_entry.id   AF-H8GCI7-F1
#
_cell.length_a   1.000
_cell.length_b   1.000
_cell.length_c   1.000
_cell.angle_alpha   90.00
_cell.angle_beta   90.00
_cell.angle_gamma   90.00
#
_symmetry.space_group_name_H-M   'P 1'
#
loop_
_entity.id
_entity.type
_entity.pdbx_description
1 polymer ?
#
loop_
_entity_poly.entity_id
_entity_poly.type
_entity_poly.pdbx_seq_one_letter_code
_entity_poly.pdbx_strand_id
1 'polypeptide(L)'
;MLTKHSGLVAATLAALLTAACGASEPPEPTEGPSSDTASTTAQEPPLTAEAALGDLTAVDFCALLDEKALGTALEKADAEVDFTVPGFQHCSIGVTATTSLWVSVGDLFDNSDNVVWPSEDVEVSRSLRRQSIEIEDDGCVRALTFADDITLQITAVPPTDVEHSDHDGLCEVADAVTDAVQTTVLSEAAPTQSFRPGSLAESDACELLDEAGVPALFEDGIESYEHLDNHGCSLGSGLKRATVELSFGVDLTDLSEFTTTIAGRPTEVRPLEYGCRVSTPHIRFSESRPHEREMVTLSTVSFDPDRCESAEWIAELLWPKLPAFRG
;
A
#
# COMPACT_ATOMS: atom_id res chain seq x y z
N MET A 1 46.10 -11.51 18.38
CA MET A 1 45.84 -12.76 19.12
C MET A 1 44.51 -13.30 18.62
N LEU A 2 44.55 -14.39 17.86
CA LEU A 2 43.38 -15.08 17.32
C LEU A 2 42.82 -16.06 18.35
N THR A 3 41.51 -16.09 18.53
CA THR A 3 40.81 -17.25 19.11
C THR A 3 39.63 -17.62 18.23
N LYS A 4 39.84 -18.68 17.44
CA LYS A 4 38.82 -19.46 16.72
C LYS A 4 37.99 -20.25 17.72
N HIS A 5 36.66 -20.26 17.58
CA HIS A 5 35.83 -21.35 18.06
C HIS A 5 35.02 -21.93 16.91
N SER A 6 35.42 -23.15 16.55
CA SER A 6 34.71 -24.08 15.67
C SER A 6 33.70 -24.86 16.52
N GLY A 7 32.49 -25.03 16.03
CA GLY A 7 31.46 -25.86 16.66
C GLY A 7 30.49 -26.39 15.62
N LEU A 8 30.87 -27.48 14.97
CA LEU A 8 30.13 -28.21 13.96
C LEU A 8 29.41 -29.37 14.66
N VAL A 9 28.08 -29.42 14.63
CA VAL A 9 27.31 -30.61 15.01
C VAL A 9 26.26 -30.87 13.93
N ALA A 10 26.56 -31.89 13.13
CA ALA A 10 25.64 -32.52 12.22
C ALA A 10 24.83 -33.58 12.98
N ALA A 11 23.52 -33.63 12.77
CA ALA A 11 22.69 -34.77 13.13
C ALA A 11 21.67 -35.03 12.02
N THR A 12 22.06 -35.92 11.12
CA THR A 12 21.28 -36.52 10.05
C THR A 12 20.30 -37.53 10.67
N LEU A 13 18.99 -37.37 10.44
CA LEU A 13 18.02 -38.47 10.64
C LEU A 13 17.33 -38.74 9.30
N ALA A 14 17.75 -39.81 8.65
CA ALA A 14 17.08 -40.42 7.52
C ALA A 14 15.98 -41.34 8.05
N ALA A 15 14.72 -41.06 7.71
CA ALA A 15 13.63 -42.01 7.86
C ALA A 15 13.31 -42.61 6.50
N LEU A 16 13.70 -43.89 6.32
CA LEU A 16 13.22 -44.76 5.27
C LEU A 16 11.73 -45.07 5.51
N LEU A 17 10.87 -44.81 4.53
CA LEU A 17 9.56 -45.44 4.44
C LEU A 17 9.47 -46.24 3.14
N THR A 18 9.17 -47.51 3.35
CA THR A 18 9.17 -48.63 2.42
C THR A 18 8.03 -48.56 1.41
N ALA A 19 8.36 -48.92 0.18
CA ALA A 19 7.44 -49.17 -0.92
C ALA A 19 6.41 -50.27 -0.60
N ALA A 20 5.16 -50.04 -0.99
CA ALA A 20 4.15 -51.09 -1.19
C ALA A 20 3.73 -51.06 -2.66
N CYS A 21 4.34 -51.92 -3.48
CA CYS A 21 3.88 -52.22 -4.83
C CYS A 21 2.68 -53.16 -4.75
N GLY A 22 1.47 -52.61 -4.89
CA GLY A 22 0.28 -53.39 -5.25
C GLY A 22 0.21 -53.51 -6.77
N ALA A 23 0.57 -54.67 -7.31
CA ALA A 23 0.32 -55.02 -8.70
C ALA A 23 -1.14 -55.44 -8.84
N SER A 24 -1.97 -54.57 -9.41
CA SER A 24 -3.31 -54.91 -9.88
C SER A 24 -3.25 -55.15 -11.40
N GLU A 25 -3.78 -56.30 -11.83
CA GLU A 25 -3.96 -56.68 -13.23
C GLU A 25 -4.71 -55.60 -14.02
N PRO A 26 -4.33 -55.33 -15.29
CA PRO A 26 -5.11 -54.46 -16.17
C PRO A 26 -6.41 -55.18 -16.57
N PRO A 27 -7.61 -54.61 -16.33
CA PRO A 27 -8.82 -55.11 -16.94
C PRO A 27 -8.80 -54.87 -18.46
N GLU A 28 -9.33 -55.83 -19.21
CA GLU A 28 -9.52 -55.76 -20.67
C GLU A 28 -10.25 -54.47 -21.07
N PRO A 29 -9.87 -53.84 -22.21
CA PRO A 29 -10.55 -52.66 -22.72
C PRO A 29 -11.94 -53.08 -23.20
N THR A 30 -12.94 -52.86 -22.35
CA THR A 30 -14.34 -52.86 -22.78
C THR A 30 -14.59 -51.56 -23.50
N GLU A 31 -14.85 -51.63 -24.81
CA GLU A 31 -15.38 -50.53 -25.63
C GLU A 31 -16.74 -50.11 -25.07
N GLY A 32 -16.71 -49.22 -24.07
CA GLY A 32 -17.87 -48.50 -23.56
C GLY A 32 -18.15 -47.26 -24.40
N PRO A 33 -19.41 -46.81 -24.48
CA PRO A 33 -19.84 -45.73 -25.35
C PRO A 33 -19.07 -44.45 -25.02
N SER A 34 -18.62 -43.76 -26.07
CA SER A 34 -17.97 -42.44 -26.02
C SER A 34 -18.59 -41.59 -24.92
N SER A 35 -17.87 -41.52 -23.80
CA SER A 35 -18.10 -40.47 -22.82
C SER A 35 -17.56 -39.23 -23.47
N ASP A 36 -18.46 -38.49 -24.13
CA ASP A 36 -18.30 -37.07 -24.39
C ASP A 36 -17.95 -36.43 -23.05
N THR A 37 -16.65 -36.40 -22.78
CA THR A 37 -16.06 -35.66 -21.68
C THR A 37 -16.18 -34.23 -22.15
N ALA A 38 -17.36 -33.65 -21.92
CA ALA A 38 -17.52 -32.23 -21.88
C ALA A 38 -16.51 -31.76 -20.83
N SER A 39 -15.34 -31.34 -21.29
CA SER A 39 -14.46 -30.45 -20.54
C SER A 39 -15.28 -29.21 -20.25
N THR A 40 -16.05 -29.25 -19.16
CA THR A 40 -16.33 -28.07 -18.37
C THR A 40 -14.98 -27.54 -17.94
N THR A 41 -14.37 -26.69 -18.76
CA THR A 41 -13.42 -25.70 -18.28
C THR A 41 -14.16 -24.94 -17.19
N ALA A 42 -13.98 -25.38 -15.94
CA ALA A 42 -14.45 -24.64 -14.78
C ALA A 42 -13.74 -23.29 -14.89
N GLN A 43 -14.49 -22.28 -15.30
CA GLN A 43 -13.98 -20.92 -15.40
C GLN A 43 -13.52 -20.54 -14.00
N GLU A 44 -12.25 -20.14 -13.87
CA GLU A 44 -11.73 -19.69 -12.59
C GLU A 44 -12.61 -18.55 -12.07
N PRO A 45 -12.91 -18.53 -10.75
CA PRO A 45 -13.76 -17.51 -10.19
C PRO A 45 -13.15 -16.11 -10.40
N PRO A 46 -14.00 -15.06 -10.53
CA PRO A 46 -13.52 -13.68 -10.55
C PRO A 46 -12.59 -13.39 -9.37
N LEU A 47 -11.53 -12.63 -9.61
CA LEU A 47 -10.51 -12.30 -8.62
C LEU A 47 -10.92 -11.02 -7.87
N THR A 48 -11.37 -11.18 -6.62
CA THR A 48 -11.63 -10.08 -5.68
C THR A 48 -10.33 -9.58 -5.06
N ALA A 49 -10.32 -8.36 -4.51
CA ALA A 49 -9.14 -7.81 -3.87
C ALA A 49 -8.69 -8.68 -2.68
N GLU A 50 -9.60 -9.09 -1.80
CA GLU A 50 -9.28 -9.97 -0.67
C GLU A 50 -8.73 -11.34 -1.12
N ALA A 51 -9.22 -11.89 -2.23
CA ALA A 51 -8.70 -13.15 -2.76
C ALA A 51 -7.27 -13.01 -3.29
N ALA A 52 -6.91 -11.83 -3.80
CA ALA A 52 -5.59 -11.58 -4.36
C ALA A 52 -4.57 -11.10 -3.31
N LEU A 53 -5.01 -10.21 -2.41
CA LEU A 53 -4.18 -9.47 -1.46
C LEU A 53 -4.26 -10.00 -0.03
N GLY A 54 -5.28 -10.80 0.29
CA GLY A 54 -5.55 -11.26 1.66
C GLY A 54 -6.26 -10.19 2.49
N ASP A 55 -5.80 -10.01 3.71
CA ASP A 55 -6.30 -8.97 4.62
C ASP A 55 -5.82 -7.59 4.15
N LEU A 56 -6.75 -6.75 3.70
CA LEU A 56 -6.46 -5.43 3.14
C LEU A 56 -5.81 -4.46 4.14
N THR A 57 -5.98 -4.72 5.44
CA THR A 57 -5.37 -3.91 6.52
C THR A 57 -3.89 -4.27 6.77
N ALA A 58 -3.42 -5.38 6.19
CA ALA A 58 -2.10 -5.94 6.47
C ALA A 58 -1.33 -6.31 5.19
N VAL A 59 -1.65 -5.70 4.05
CA VAL A 59 -0.96 -5.96 2.77
C VAL A 59 0.49 -5.46 2.85
N ASP A 60 1.46 -6.30 2.51
CA ASP A 60 2.84 -5.85 2.28
C ASP A 60 2.99 -5.39 0.82
N PHE A 61 2.69 -4.12 0.58
CA PHE A 61 2.74 -3.54 -0.77
C PHE A 61 4.13 -3.59 -1.41
N CYS A 62 5.20 -3.55 -0.61
CA CYS A 62 6.55 -3.69 -1.17
C CYS A 62 6.82 -5.12 -1.60
N ALA A 63 6.27 -6.11 -0.88
CA ALA A 63 6.41 -7.51 -1.24
C ALA A 63 5.54 -7.94 -2.43
N LEU A 64 4.60 -7.08 -2.89
CA LEU A 64 3.94 -7.25 -4.19
C LEU A 64 4.92 -7.12 -5.36
N LEU A 65 6.07 -6.47 -5.13
CA LEU A 65 7.13 -6.30 -6.10
C LEU A 65 8.11 -7.47 -5.98
N ASP A 66 7.97 -8.48 -6.84
CA ASP A 66 9.03 -9.47 -7.00
C ASP A 66 10.29 -8.75 -7.52
N GLU A 67 11.30 -8.57 -6.66
CA GLU A 67 12.50 -7.76 -6.96
C GLU A 67 13.15 -8.16 -8.28
N LYS A 68 13.12 -9.45 -8.61
CA LYS A 68 13.70 -9.98 -9.85
C LYS A 68 12.85 -9.62 -11.08
N ALA A 69 11.53 -9.78 -11.01
CA ALA A 69 10.61 -9.40 -12.06
C ALA A 69 10.63 -7.89 -12.28
N LEU A 70 10.62 -7.11 -11.19
CA LEU A 70 10.73 -5.65 -11.23
C LEU A 70 12.05 -5.22 -11.87
N GLY A 71 13.19 -5.77 -11.44
CA GLY A 71 14.48 -5.47 -12.05
C GLY A 71 14.51 -5.78 -13.56
N THR A 72 13.98 -6.94 -13.95
CA THR A 72 13.88 -7.32 -15.38
C THR A 72 12.96 -6.39 -16.17
N ALA A 73 11.89 -5.88 -15.54
CA ALA A 73 10.94 -4.98 -16.17
C ALA A 73 11.55 -3.57 -16.33
N LEU A 74 12.21 -3.07 -15.29
CA LEU A 74 12.86 -1.74 -15.28
C LEU A 74 14.10 -1.68 -16.17
N GLU A 75 14.84 -2.78 -16.34
CA GLU A 75 15.95 -2.85 -17.32
C GLU A 75 15.50 -2.48 -18.74
N LYS A 76 14.24 -2.75 -19.12
CA LYS A 76 13.69 -2.38 -20.42
C LYS A 76 13.42 -0.89 -20.55
N ALA A 77 13.18 -0.22 -19.43
CA ALA A 77 12.94 1.22 -19.31
C ALA A 77 14.22 2.01 -18.95
N ASP A 78 15.40 1.37 -19.01
CA ASP A 78 16.69 1.95 -18.59
C ASP A 78 16.63 2.54 -17.17
N ALA A 79 15.95 1.84 -16.26
CA ALA A 79 15.67 2.27 -14.89
C ALA A 79 16.19 1.26 -13.85
N GLU A 80 16.53 1.75 -12.66
CA GLU A 80 17.01 0.96 -11.52
C GLU A 80 16.32 1.42 -10.23
N VAL A 81 16.00 0.47 -9.34
CA VAL A 81 15.47 0.76 -8.00
C VAL A 81 16.61 1.21 -7.10
N ASP A 82 16.52 2.42 -6.56
CA ASP A 82 17.48 2.95 -5.59
C ASP A 82 17.17 2.47 -4.17
N PHE A 83 15.89 2.55 -3.78
CA PHE A 83 15.41 2.15 -2.46
C PHE A 83 13.90 1.94 -2.45
N THR A 84 13.44 1.21 -1.44
CA THR A 84 12.01 1.03 -1.12
C THR A 84 11.76 1.45 0.33
N VAL A 85 10.65 2.13 0.55
CA VAL A 85 10.13 2.49 1.87
C VAL A 85 8.79 1.77 2.03
N PRO A 86 8.70 0.78 2.93
CA PRO A 86 7.45 0.12 3.24
C PRO A 86 6.51 1.10 3.95
N GLY A 87 5.21 0.96 3.72
CA GLY A 87 4.17 1.76 4.36
C GLY A 87 2.88 0.98 4.50
N PHE A 88 1.96 1.53 5.28
CA PHE A 88 0.68 0.88 5.58
C PHE A 88 -0.31 0.93 4.42
N GLN A 89 -0.30 2.04 3.67
CA GLN A 89 -1.24 2.27 2.56
C GLN A 89 -0.57 2.01 1.21
N HIS A 90 0.75 2.17 1.12
CA HIS A 90 1.52 1.93 -0.09
C HIS A 90 3.00 1.65 0.22
N CYS A 91 3.69 1.08 -0.77
CA CYS A 91 5.14 1.06 -0.85
C CYS A 91 5.62 2.24 -1.68
N SER A 92 6.54 3.05 -1.15
CA SER A 92 7.23 4.09 -1.93
C SER A 92 8.54 3.54 -2.47
N ILE A 93 8.86 3.86 -3.71
CA ILE A 93 10.02 3.36 -4.44
C ILE A 93 10.75 4.57 -5.02
N GLY A 94 12.02 4.72 -4.67
CA GLY A 94 12.94 5.61 -5.38
C GLY A 94 13.51 4.87 -6.59
N VAL A 95 13.36 5.45 -7.77
CA VAL A 95 13.85 4.87 -9.03
C VAL A 95 14.74 5.90 -9.74
N THR A 96 15.86 5.45 -10.26
CA THR A 96 16.72 6.24 -11.15
C THR A 96 16.55 5.74 -12.58
N ALA A 97 16.12 6.63 -13.47
CA ALA A 97 16.10 6.42 -14.92
C ALA A 97 16.88 7.57 -15.60
N THR A 98 16.40 8.12 -16.72
CA THR A 98 16.90 9.40 -17.27
C THR A 98 16.89 10.52 -16.23
N THR A 99 15.89 10.50 -15.34
CA THR A 99 15.74 11.34 -14.16
C THR A 99 15.32 10.49 -12.97
N SER A 100 15.63 10.92 -11.75
CA SER A 100 15.07 10.29 -10.55
C SER A 100 13.55 10.48 -10.52
N LEU A 101 12.83 9.50 -10.02
CA LEU A 101 11.37 9.48 -9.94
C LEU A 101 10.91 8.71 -8.70
N TRP A 102 9.70 9.02 -8.26
CA TRP A 102 9.02 8.34 -7.17
C TRP A 102 7.92 7.48 -7.73
N VAL A 103 7.88 6.21 -7.33
CA VAL A 103 6.76 5.32 -7.61
C VAL A 103 6.08 4.93 -6.30
N SER A 104 4.76 5.02 -6.24
CA SER A 104 3.96 4.37 -5.19
C SER A 104 3.22 3.16 -5.75
N VAL A 105 3.09 2.13 -4.93
CA VAL A 105 2.24 0.95 -5.19
C VAL A 105 1.39 0.72 -3.95
N GLY A 106 0.07 0.83 -4.08
CA GLY A 106 -0.85 0.76 -2.95
C GLY A 106 -2.06 1.64 -3.17
N ASP A 107 -2.43 2.37 -2.13
CA ASP A 107 -3.55 3.31 -2.08
C ASP A 107 -4.84 2.63 -2.57
N LEU A 108 -5.30 1.63 -1.81
CA LEU A 108 -6.52 0.90 -2.14
C LEU A 108 -7.75 1.80 -2.00
N PHE A 109 -8.62 1.80 -3.00
CA PHE A 109 -9.91 2.49 -2.94
C PHE A 109 -11.03 1.72 -3.62
N ASP A 110 -12.26 2.01 -3.22
CA ASP A 110 -13.47 1.42 -3.80
C ASP A 110 -13.98 2.30 -4.95
N ASN A 111 -13.98 1.75 -6.17
CA ASN A 111 -14.47 2.45 -7.37
C ASN A 111 -16.00 2.46 -7.50
N SER A 112 -16.74 1.72 -6.67
CA SER A 112 -18.20 1.69 -6.70
C SER A 112 -18.83 3.08 -6.46
N ASP A 113 -18.06 4.00 -5.86
CA ASP A 113 -18.44 5.38 -5.59
C ASP A 113 -18.34 6.35 -6.78
N ASN A 114 -18.31 5.83 -8.02
CA ASN A 114 -18.44 6.58 -9.29
C ASN A 114 -17.21 7.40 -9.71
N VAL A 115 -16.00 6.87 -9.51
CA VAL A 115 -14.82 7.41 -10.21
C VAL A 115 -14.86 6.89 -11.66
N VAL A 116 -15.31 7.75 -12.58
CA VAL A 116 -15.24 7.46 -14.01
C VAL A 116 -13.81 7.74 -14.47
N TRP A 117 -13.02 6.68 -14.60
CA TRP A 117 -11.68 6.77 -15.16
C TRP A 117 -11.76 6.98 -16.69
N PRO A 118 -10.96 7.90 -17.26
CA PRO A 118 -11.09 8.32 -18.66
C PRO A 118 -10.56 7.29 -19.68
N SER A 119 -9.89 6.22 -19.24
CA SER A 119 -9.17 5.28 -20.10
C SER A 119 -9.96 4.03 -20.49
N GLU A 120 -9.55 3.37 -21.57
CA GLU A 120 -10.09 2.07 -21.97
C GLU A 120 -9.61 0.97 -21.01
N ASP A 121 -10.55 0.32 -20.31
CA ASP A 121 -10.27 -0.85 -19.47
C ASP A 121 -9.75 -2.00 -20.34
N VAL A 122 -8.53 -2.47 -20.06
CA VAL A 122 -8.03 -3.72 -20.62
C VAL A 122 -8.37 -4.84 -19.63
N GLU A 123 -9.34 -5.68 -20.00
CA GLU A 123 -9.62 -6.90 -19.24
C GLU A 123 -8.42 -7.86 -19.38
N VAL A 124 -7.91 -8.33 -18.25
CA VAL A 124 -6.74 -9.20 -18.18
C VAL A 124 -7.19 -10.65 -18.05
N SER A 125 -7.40 -11.11 -16.82
CA SER A 125 -7.85 -12.46 -16.50
C SER A 125 -8.66 -12.43 -15.22
N ARG A 126 -9.63 -13.35 -15.08
CA ARG A 126 -10.47 -13.47 -13.88
C ARG A 126 -11.16 -12.15 -13.49
N SER A 127 -11.60 -11.38 -14.49
CA SER A 127 -12.26 -10.08 -14.30
C SER A 127 -11.38 -8.99 -13.67
N LEU A 128 -10.07 -9.20 -13.54
CA LEU A 128 -9.11 -8.14 -13.25
C LEU A 128 -9.03 -7.21 -14.47
N ARG A 129 -9.19 -5.91 -14.23
CA ARG A 129 -9.09 -4.86 -15.25
C ARG A 129 -7.86 -4.00 -14.99
N ARG A 130 -7.14 -3.66 -16.05
CA ARG A 130 -6.06 -2.68 -16.01
C ARG A 130 -6.53 -1.38 -16.65
N GLN A 131 -6.21 -0.27 -16.00
CA GLN A 131 -6.51 1.09 -16.45
C GLN A 131 -5.23 1.93 -16.46
N SER A 132 -5.16 2.88 -17.37
CA SER A 132 -4.01 3.77 -17.53
C SER A 132 -4.45 5.21 -17.61
N ILE A 133 -4.00 6.04 -16.67
CA ILE A 133 -4.36 7.44 -16.60
C ILE A 133 -3.09 8.27 -16.72
N GLU A 134 -3.08 9.11 -17.74
CA GLU A 134 -2.04 10.11 -17.96
C GLU A 134 -2.49 11.40 -17.29
N ILE A 135 -1.69 11.89 -16.34
CA ILE A 135 -1.88 13.22 -15.75
C ILE A 135 -0.88 14.11 -16.44
N GLU A 136 -1.38 14.97 -17.34
CA GLU A 136 -0.55 15.85 -18.18
C GLU A 136 0.49 16.56 -17.30
N ASP A 137 1.77 16.34 -17.63
CA ASP A 137 2.98 16.88 -16.98
C ASP A 137 3.22 16.53 -15.49
N ASP A 138 2.27 15.90 -14.78
CA ASP A 138 2.35 15.68 -13.33
C ASP A 138 2.58 14.22 -12.92
N GLY A 139 2.41 13.25 -13.83
CA GLY A 139 2.75 11.85 -13.56
C GLY A 139 1.93 10.83 -14.34
N CYS A 140 2.27 9.55 -14.11
CA CYS A 140 1.64 8.42 -14.76
C CYS A 140 0.98 7.53 -13.71
N VAL A 141 -0.34 7.38 -13.80
CA VAL A 141 -1.13 6.52 -12.93
C VAL A 141 -1.55 5.26 -13.69
N ARG A 142 -1.45 4.13 -13.02
CA ARG A 142 -1.99 2.84 -13.45
C ARG A 142 -2.86 2.30 -12.33
N ALA A 143 -3.89 1.56 -12.71
CA ALA A 143 -4.82 0.97 -11.78
C ALA A 143 -5.07 -0.49 -12.14
N LEU A 144 -5.11 -1.35 -11.13
CA LEU A 144 -5.56 -2.72 -11.21
C LEU A 144 -6.87 -2.84 -10.42
N THR A 145 -7.98 -2.97 -11.16
CA THR A 145 -9.33 -3.03 -10.59
C THR A 145 -9.82 -4.46 -10.54
N PHE A 146 -10.11 -4.92 -9.33
CA PHE A 146 -10.57 -6.26 -9.01
C PHE A 146 -12.06 -6.45 -9.36
N ALA A 147 -12.54 -7.69 -9.25
CA ALA A 147 -13.90 -8.07 -9.59
C ALA A 147 -14.97 -7.50 -8.63
N ASP A 148 -14.56 -7.03 -7.47
CA ASP A 148 -15.35 -6.36 -6.42
C ASP A 148 -15.21 -4.83 -6.47
N ASP A 149 -14.70 -4.28 -7.57
CA ASP A 149 -14.50 -2.84 -7.80
C ASP A 149 -13.51 -2.16 -6.84
N ILE A 150 -12.79 -2.91 -6.02
CA ILE A 150 -11.62 -2.39 -5.31
C ILE A 150 -10.47 -2.20 -6.32
N THR A 151 -9.71 -1.13 -6.17
CA THR A 151 -8.61 -0.79 -7.07
C THR A 151 -7.32 -0.59 -6.31
N LEU A 152 -6.25 -1.19 -6.83
CA LEU A 152 -4.87 -0.96 -6.44
C LEU A 152 -4.24 0.06 -7.39
N GLN A 153 -3.69 1.14 -6.85
CA GLN A 153 -3.05 2.20 -7.60
C GLN A 153 -1.53 1.98 -7.70
N ILE A 154 -0.99 2.35 -8.86
CA ILE A 154 0.44 2.51 -9.09
C ILE A 154 0.63 3.91 -9.65
N THR A 155 1.48 4.72 -9.04
CA THR A 155 1.67 6.12 -9.44
C THR A 155 3.15 6.41 -9.58
N ALA A 156 3.58 6.86 -10.75
CA ALA A 156 4.93 7.35 -10.99
C ALA A 156 4.91 8.86 -11.19
N VAL A 157 5.65 9.60 -10.36
CA VAL A 157 5.72 11.06 -10.39
C VAL A 157 7.17 11.54 -10.36
N PRO A 158 7.49 12.69 -10.95
CA PRO A 158 8.80 13.29 -10.78
C PRO A 158 8.97 13.80 -9.33
N PRO A 159 10.21 14.00 -8.87
CA PRO A 159 10.50 14.75 -7.64
C PRO A 159 9.96 16.18 -7.75
N THR A 160 9.53 16.74 -6.62
CA THR A 160 8.85 18.04 -6.55
C THR A 160 9.67 19.25 -7.04
N ASP A 161 10.97 19.09 -7.26
CA ASP A 161 11.92 20.13 -7.67
C ASP A 161 12.34 20.05 -9.15
N VAL A 162 11.73 19.16 -9.93
CA VAL A 162 12.04 18.98 -11.36
C VAL A 162 11.04 19.74 -12.24
N GLU A 163 11.52 20.74 -12.99
CA GLU A 163 10.66 21.56 -13.88
C GLU A 163 10.20 20.84 -15.15
N HIS A 164 10.93 19.82 -15.59
CA HIS A 164 10.62 19.05 -16.80
C HIS A 164 10.90 17.58 -16.56
N SER A 165 9.86 16.76 -16.56
CA SER A 165 9.96 15.31 -16.48
C SER A 165 9.86 14.65 -17.85
N ASP A 166 10.58 13.54 -18.02
CA ASP A 166 10.39 12.63 -19.15
C ASP A 166 9.10 11.83 -18.94
N HIS A 167 7.96 12.38 -19.37
CA HIS A 167 6.63 11.78 -19.15
C HIS A 167 6.51 10.36 -19.73
N ASP A 168 7.07 10.15 -20.93
CA ASP A 168 7.07 8.82 -21.56
C ASP A 168 7.86 7.83 -20.70
N GLY A 169 9.04 8.22 -20.21
CA GLY A 169 9.84 7.42 -19.28
C GLY A 169 9.13 7.12 -17.94
N LEU A 170 8.41 8.10 -17.37
CA LEU A 170 7.59 7.88 -16.15
C LEU A 170 6.51 6.82 -16.39
N CYS A 171 5.86 6.88 -17.55
CA CYS A 171 4.79 5.96 -17.92
C CYS A 171 5.33 4.55 -18.21
N GLU A 172 6.48 4.43 -18.87
CA GLU A 172 7.17 3.15 -19.06
C GLU A 172 7.51 2.49 -17.73
N VAL A 173 7.98 3.26 -16.74
CA VAL A 173 8.25 2.76 -15.39
C VAL A 173 6.95 2.34 -14.69
N ALA A 174 5.89 3.15 -14.76
CA ALA A 174 4.60 2.81 -14.17
C ALA A 174 4.03 1.51 -14.77
N ASP A 175 4.17 1.32 -16.09
CA ASP A 175 3.76 0.10 -16.79
C ASP A 175 4.58 -1.12 -16.37
N ALA A 176 5.89 -0.98 -16.24
CA ALA A 176 6.79 -2.04 -15.77
C ALA A 176 6.46 -2.49 -14.34
N VAL A 177 6.20 -1.52 -13.44
CA VAL A 177 5.80 -1.79 -12.06
C VAL A 177 4.43 -2.46 -12.03
N THR A 178 3.48 -2.00 -12.84
CA THR A 178 2.14 -2.60 -12.95
C THR A 178 2.21 -4.06 -13.40
N ASP A 179 3.04 -4.38 -14.39
CA ASP A 179 3.25 -5.77 -14.86
C ASP A 179 3.78 -6.68 -13.75
N ALA A 180 4.73 -6.19 -12.95
CA ALA A 180 5.29 -6.92 -11.82
C ALA A 180 4.23 -7.18 -10.75
N VAL A 181 3.49 -6.14 -10.35
CA VAL A 181 2.41 -6.25 -9.35
C VAL A 181 1.30 -7.18 -9.84
N GLN A 182 0.87 -7.04 -11.10
CA GLN A 182 -0.16 -7.89 -11.70
C GLN A 182 0.23 -9.38 -11.64
N THR A 183 1.50 -9.69 -11.88
CA THR A 183 2.01 -11.08 -11.80
C THR A 183 1.85 -11.64 -10.38
N THR A 184 2.20 -10.87 -9.35
CA THR A 184 2.06 -11.28 -7.95
C THR A 184 0.60 -11.43 -7.53
N VAL A 185 -0.23 -10.44 -7.89
CA VAL A 185 -1.67 -10.41 -7.59
C VAL A 185 -2.40 -11.62 -8.18
N LEU A 186 -2.09 -11.99 -9.43
CA LEU A 186 -2.69 -13.16 -10.09
C LEU A 186 -2.23 -14.50 -9.49
N SER A 187 -1.15 -14.51 -8.70
CA SER A 187 -0.65 -15.72 -8.05
C SER A 187 -1.35 -16.06 -6.72
N GLU A 188 -2.23 -15.19 -6.23
CA GLU A 188 -2.93 -15.31 -4.93
C GLU A 188 -1.99 -15.54 -3.73
N ALA A 189 -0.77 -15.03 -3.83
CA ALA A 189 0.28 -15.21 -2.82
C ALA A 189 0.81 -13.87 -2.33
N ALA A 190 -0.07 -12.85 -2.24
CA ALA A 190 0.31 -11.56 -1.69
C ALA A 190 0.83 -11.71 -0.26
N PRO A 191 2.06 -11.24 0.02
CA PRO A 191 2.59 -11.32 1.36
C PRO A 191 1.85 -10.37 2.29
N THR A 192 1.66 -10.81 3.54
CA THR A 192 1.11 -9.97 4.61
C THR A 192 2.22 -9.41 5.47
N GLN A 193 2.04 -8.17 5.88
CA GLN A 193 2.93 -7.48 6.78
C GLN A 193 2.62 -7.86 8.22
N SER A 194 3.66 -8.09 9.02
CA SER A 194 3.53 -8.29 10.46
C SER A 194 3.90 -7.02 11.21
N PHE A 195 3.02 -6.55 12.08
CA PHE A 195 3.23 -5.34 12.87
C PHE A 195 3.77 -5.66 14.27
N ARG A 196 4.49 -4.69 14.84
CA ARG A 196 5.04 -4.81 16.19
C ARG A 196 4.03 -4.28 17.21
N PRO A 197 4.03 -4.79 18.46
CA PRO A 197 3.10 -4.31 19.48
C PRO A 197 3.20 -2.80 19.70
N GLY A 198 2.05 -2.13 19.65
CA GLY A 198 1.94 -0.68 19.76
C GLY A 198 2.23 0.07 18.45
N SER A 199 2.23 -0.63 17.32
CA SER A 199 2.21 -0.02 15.98
C SER A 199 0.89 0.73 15.75
N LEU A 200 0.92 1.78 14.93
CA LEU A 200 -0.29 2.44 14.45
C LEU A 200 -1.16 1.52 13.60
N ALA A 201 -0.59 0.48 12.99
CA ALA A 201 -1.37 -0.49 12.21
C ALA A 201 -2.33 -1.35 13.06
N GLU A 202 -2.20 -1.32 14.39
CA GLU A 202 -3.17 -1.93 15.31
C GLU A 202 -4.33 -0.97 15.64
N SER A 203 -4.34 0.25 15.08
CA SER A 203 -5.32 1.30 15.37
C SER A 203 -6.19 1.57 14.16
N ASP A 204 -7.44 1.95 14.41
CA ASP A 204 -8.38 2.40 13.38
C ASP A 204 -8.43 3.93 13.35
N ALA A 205 -8.16 4.52 12.18
CA ALA A 205 -8.10 5.97 12.04
C ALA A 205 -9.46 6.65 12.29
N CYS A 206 -10.57 6.04 11.88
CA CYS A 206 -11.90 6.61 12.09
C CYS A 206 -12.35 6.47 13.54
N GLU A 207 -12.10 5.32 14.17
CA GLU A 207 -12.38 5.14 15.60
C GLU A 207 -11.61 6.18 16.43
N LEU A 208 -10.36 6.48 16.09
CA LEU A 208 -9.57 7.50 16.78
C LEU A 208 -10.15 8.91 16.62
N LEU A 209 -10.65 9.28 15.44
CA LEU A 209 -11.34 10.56 15.23
C LEU A 209 -12.62 10.65 16.06
N ASP A 210 -13.40 9.57 16.11
CA ASP A 210 -14.64 9.47 16.88
C ASP A 210 -14.38 9.57 18.38
N GLU A 211 -13.39 8.83 18.91
CA GLU A 211 -13.01 8.84 20.32
C GLU A 211 -12.44 10.19 20.78
N ALA A 212 -11.81 10.92 19.88
CA ALA A 212 -11.35 12.29 20.11
C ALA A 212 -12.49 13.32 20.04
N GLY A 213 -13.68 12.91 19.58
CA GLY A 213 -14.85 13.77 19.46
C GLY A 213 -14.74 14.77 18.31
N VAL A 214 -13.91 14.50 17.30
CA VAL A 214 -13.67 15.40 16.16
C VAL A 214 -14.92 15.64 15.32
N PRO A 215 -15.78 14.63 15.02
CA PRO A 215 -17.01 14.88 14.28
C PRO A 215 -17.95 15.88 14.96
N ALA A 216 -17.97 15.91 16.31
CA ALA A 216 -18.82 16.80 17.09
C ALA A 216 -18.40 18.29 17.01
N LEU A 217 -17.27 18.58 16.38
CA LEU A 217 -16.76 19.93 16.16
C LEU A 217 -17.39 20.60 14.93
N PHE A 218 -18.05 19.82 14.08
CA PHE A 218 -18.67 20.27 12.84
C PHE A 218 -20.20 20.34 12.97
N GLU A 219 -20.82 21.09 12.06
CA GLU A 219 -22.29 21.12 11.94
C GLU A 219 -22.84 19.77 11.44
N ASP A 220 -24.15 19.56 11.62
CA ASP A 220 -24.84 18.35 11.14
C ASP A 220 -24.56 18.11 9.63
N GLY A 221 -24.31 16.85 9.26
CA GLY A 221 -24.10 16.44 7.87
C GLY A 221 -22.64 16.25 7.43
N ILE A 222 -21.70 16.16 8.39
CA ILE A 222 -20.39 15.55 8.16
C ILE A 222 -20.50 14.04 8.29
N GLU A 223 -19.90 13.33 7.35
CA GLU A 223 -19.79 11.88 7.34
C GLU A 223 -18.31 11.50 7.45
N SER A 224 -18.06 10.37 8.14
CA SER A 224 -16.77 9.69 8.17
C SER A 224 -16.69 8.70 7.03
N TYR A 225 -15.56 8.70 6.34
CA TYR A 225 -15.23 7.74 5.29
C TYR A 225 -13.95 7.03 5.70
N GLU A 226 -14.09 5.73 5.97
CA GLU A 226 -12.99 4.84 6.31
C GLU A 226 -12.29 4.39 5.04
N HIS A 227 -10.95 4.35 5.07
CA HIS A 227 -10.17 3.76 3.99
C HIS A 227 -10.20 2.24 4.11
N LEU A 228 -10.04 1.52 3.00
CA LEU A 228 -10.13 0.05 2.95
C LEU A 228 -9.08 -0.68 3.81
N ASP A 229 -8.03 0.03 4.21
CA ASP A 229 -6.90 -0.49 4.99
C ASP A 229 -6.98 -0.12 6.49
N ASN A 230 -8.01 0.59 6.93
CA ASN A 230 -8.21 1.16 8.28
C ASN A 230 -7.15 2.19 8.73
N HIS A 231 -6.15 2.47 7.88
CA HIS A 231 -5.04 3.38 8.18
C HIS A 231 -5.34 4.82 7.77
N GLY A 232 -6.50 5.09 7.17
CA GLY A 232 -6.96 6.42 6.82
C GLY A 232 -8.43 6.65 7.15
N CYS A 233 -8.75 7.89 7.52
CA CYS A 233 -10.11 8.34 7.71
C CYS A 233 -10.29 9.78 7.25
N SER A 234 -11.35 10.01 6.48
CA SER A 234 -11.75 11.33 6.00
C SER A 234 -13.07 11.77 6.61
N LEU A 235 -13.15 13.01 7.09
CA LEU A 235 -14.38 13.65 7.55
C LEU A 235 -14.74 14.79 6.61
N GLY A 236 -15.94 14.75 6.02
CA GLY A 236 -16.38 15.80 5.10
C GLY A 236 -17.86 15.73 4.72
N SER A 237 -18.30 16.68 3.91
CA SER A 237 -19.62 16.63 3.25
C SER A 237 -19.49 15.94 1.90
N GLY A 238 -19.38 14.61 1.90
CA GLY A 238 -19.08 13.81 0.70
C GLY A 238 -17.59 13.51 0.54
N LEU A 239 -17.28 12.40 -0.14
CA LEU A 239 -15.91 11.92 -0.43
C LEU A 239 -14.99 12.97 -1.08
N LYS A 240 -15.54 13.93 -1.85
CA LYS A 240 -14.74 14.95 -2.59
C LYS A 240 -14.47 16.23 -1.80
N ARG A 241 -14.87 16.30 -0.53
CA ARG A 241 -14.78 17.50 0.31
C ARG A 241 -14.39 17.15 1.74
N ALA A 242 -13.42 16.27 1.90
CA ALA A 242 -12.80 16.02 3.18
C ALA A 242 -12.30 17.35 3.75
N THR A 243 -12.79 17.70 4.93
CA THR A 243 -12.37 18.88 5.71
C THR A 243 -11.28 18.50 6.69
N VAL A 244 -11.28 17.25 7.15
CA VAL A 244 -10.25 16.66 7.98
C VAL A 244 -9.90 15.29 7.41
N GLU A 245 -8.63 14.97 7.34
CA GLU A 245 -8.11 13.67 6.97
C GLU A 245 -7.06 13.26 8.00
N LEU A 246 -7.22 12.07 8.57
CA LEU A 246 -6.25 11.44 9.45
C LEU A 246 -5.70 10.20 8.73
N SER A 247 -4.39 10.10 8.60
CA SER A 247 -3.74 8.92 8.04
C SER A 247 -2.55 8.45 8.86
N PHE A 248 -2.33 7.14 8.82
CA PHE A 248 -1.17 6.46 9.34
C PHE A 248 -0.32 5.99 8.16
N GLY A 249 0.97 6.29 8.22
CA GLY A 249 1.91 5.90 7.19
C GLY A 249 3.28 5.62 7.77
N VAL A 250 4.25 5.43 6.87
CA VAL A 250 5.64 5.27 7.23
C VAL A 250 6.45 6.18 6.33
N ASP A 251 7.26 7.04 6.94
CA ASP A 251 8.10 7.98 6.21
C ASP A 251 9.57 7.82 6.59
N LEU A 252 10.43 8.30 5.69
CA LEU A 252 11.81 8.63 6.02
C LEU A 252 11.82 9.94 6.79
N THR A 253 12.03 9.86 8.09
CA THR A 253 11.84 11.00 9.00
C THR A 253 13.17 11.57 9.50
N ASP A 254 13.38 12.87 9.32
CA ASP A 254 14.32 13.65 10.14
C ASP A 254 13.58 14.24 11.35
N LEU A 255 13.88 13.73 12.55
CA LEU A 255 13.26 14.22 13.79
C LEU A 255 13.57 15.69 14.08
N SER A 256 14.56 16.29 13.41
CA SER A 256 14.87 17.72 13.53
C SER A 256 13.78 18.64 12.96
N GLU A 257 12.91 18.12 12.08
CA GLU A 257 11.78 18.85 11.50
C GLU A 257 10.63 19.05 12.52
N PHE A 258 10.56 18.21 13.55
CA PHE A 258 9.49 18.20 14.58
C PHE A 258 9.83 19.15 15.72
N THR A 259 9.83 20.45 15.40
CA THR A 259 10.31 21.52 16.28
C THR A 259 9.32 21.95 17.37
N THR A 260 8.04 21.56 17.27
CA THR A 260 7.00 21.90 18.24
C THR A 260 6.56 20.70 19.05
N THR A 261 5.66 20.91 20.03
CA THR A 261 5.10 19.84 20.84
C THR A 261 3.62 20.08 21.06
N ILE A 262 2.80 19.10 20.68
CA ILE A 262 1.35 19.09 20.89
C ILE A 262 1.01 17.90 21.76
N ALA A 263 0.28 18.14 22.86
CA ALA A 263 -0.10 17.10 23.83
C ALA A 263 1.07 16.17 24.28
N GLY A 264 2.29 16.72 24.37
CA GLY A 264 3.48 15.98 24.79
C GLY A 264 4.16 15.15 23.70
N ARG A 265 3.74 15.22 22.43
CA ARG A 265 4.42 14.58 21.30
C ARG A 265 5.16 15.59 20.42
N PRO A 266 6.36 15.25 19.91
CA PRO A 266 7.05 16.07 18.91
C PRO A 266 6.15 16.20 17.68
N THR A 267 5.98 17.42 17.18
CA THR A 267 5.03 17.71 16.11
C THR A 267 5.68 18.62 15.06
N GLU A 268 5.38 18.34 13.80
CA GLU A 268 5.62 19.23 12.69
C GLU A 268 4.28 19.86 12.29
N VAL A 269 4.27 21.18 12.11
CA VAL A 269 3.12 21.93 11.58
C VAL A 269 3.55 22.57 10.28
N ARG A 270 2.91 22.18 9.18
CA ARG A 270 3.24 22.62 7.83
C ARG A 270 2.02 23.29 7.19
N PRO A 271 2.03 24.63 7.01
CA PRO A 271 0.94 25.30 6.31
C PRO A 271 0.92 24.88 4.84
N LEU A 272 -0.27 24.56 4.33
CA LEU A 272 -0.51 24.28 2.92
C LEU A 272 -1.20 25.49 2.26
N GLU A 273 -1.38 25.48 0.95
CA GLU A 273 -2.08 26.56 0.24
C GLU A 273 -3.52 26.72 0.74
N TYR A 274 -4.25 25.60 0.90
CA TYR A 274 -5.67 25.55 1.27
C TYR A 274 -5.93 24.83 2.59
N GLY A 275 -4.95 24.82 3.49
CA GLY A 275 -5.08 24.07 4.72
C GLY A 275 -3.82 24.05 5.57
N CYS A 276 -3.76 23.05 6.44
CA CYS A 276 -2.60 22.76 7.26
C CYS A 276 -2.41 21.25 7.37
N ARG A 277 -1.15 20.84 7.46
CA ARG A 277 -0.75 19.48 7.81
C ARG A 277 -0.05 19.48 9.15
N VAL A 278 -0.49 18.62 10.05
CA VAL A 278 0.10 18.44 11.38
C VAL A 278 0.49 16.98 11.53
N SER A 279 1.78 16.71 11.72
CA SER A 279 2.31 15.35 11.74
C SER A 279 3.10 15.08 13.02
N THR A 280 3.02 13.85 13.54
CA THR A 280 3.82 13.40 14.69
C THR A 280 4.41 12.02 14.43
N PRO A 281 5.70 11.79 14.75
CA PRO A 281 6.31 10.49 14.61
C PRO A 281 5.87 9.59 15.77
N HIS A 282 5.79 8.30 15.51
CA HIS A 282 5.38 7.31 16.51
C HIS A 282 6.53 6.38 16.91
N ILE A 283 6.61 5.18 16.35
CA ILE A 283 7.72 4.23 16.58
C ILE A 283 8.56 4.05 15.33
N ARG A 284 9.74 3.44 15.45
CA ARG A 284 10.49 2.97 14.29
C ARG A 284 9.74 1.82 13.64
N PHE A 285 9.59 1.92 12.33
CA PHE A 285 8.97 0.86 11.54
C PHE A 285 9.86 -0.39 11.53
N SER A 286 11.16 -0.20 11.26
CA SER A 286 12.16 -1.28 11.28
C SER A 286 13.33 -0.95 12.21
N GLU A 287 13.75 -1.92 13.03
CA GLU A 287 14.98 -1.78 13.85
C GLU A 287 16.24 -1.68 12.99
N SER A 288 16.19 -2.21 11.76
CA SER A 288 17.33 -2.20 10.84
C SER A 288 17.45 -0.90 10.02
N ARG A 289 16.37 -0.12 9.94
CA ARG A 289 16.29 1.13 9.18
C ARG A 289 15.79 2.26 10.10
N PRO A 290 16.70 2.89 10.87
CA PRO A 290 16.33 3.76 11.98
C PRO A 290 15.64 5.07 11.57
N HIS A 291 15.66 5.41 10.28
CA HIS A 291 15.02 6.60 9.71
C HIS A 291 13.59 6.32 9.23
N GLU A 292 13.18 5.05 9.10
CA GLU A 292 11.79 4.69 8.79
C GLU A 292 10.98 4.71 10.08
N ARG A 293 10.01 5.61 10.15
CA ARG A 293 9.14 5.75 11.31
C ARG A 293 7.69 5.73 10.89
N GLU A 294 6.88 5.11 11.73
CA GLU A 294 5.44 5.24 11.65
C GLU A 294 5.07 6.69 11.94
N MET A 295 4.20 7.25 11.11
CA MET A 295 3.80 8.64 11.13
C MET A 295 2.28 8.73 11.26
N VAL A 296 1.83 9.67 12.09
CA VAL A 296 0.44 10.14 12.07
C VAL A 296 0.43 11.48 11.35
N THR A 297 -0.44 11.62 10.35
CA THR A 297 -0.62 12.86 9.61
C THR A 297 -2.09 13.28 9.69
N LEU A 298 -2.31 14.49 10.19
CA LEU A 298 -3.59 15.17 10.18
C LEU A 298 -3.55 16.29 9.15
N SER A 299 -4.39 16.21 8.13
CA SER A 299 -4.59 17.28 7.15
C SER A 299 -5.95 17.93 7.38
N THR A 300 -6.01 19.25 7.35
CA THR A 300 -7.28 19.99 7.44
C THR A 300 -7.38 21.01 6.32
N VAL A 301 -8.57 21.14 5.73
CA VAL A 301 -8.86 22.18 4.73
C VAL A 301 -9.39 23.42 5.44
N SER A 302 -8.74 24.56 5.21
CA SER A 302 -9.20 25.86 5.71
C SER A 302 -8.60 27.00 4.89
N PHE A 303 -9.42 28.02 4.63
CA PHE A 303 -9.04 29.24 3.92
C PHE A 303 -8.74 30.41 4.87
N ASP A 304 -8.77 30.17 6.18
CA ASP A 304 -8.44 31.19 7.17
C ASP A 304 -6.93 31.51 7.15
N PRO A 305 -6.52 32.78 7.31
CA PRO A 305 -5.13 33.13 7.59
C PRO A 305 -4.49 32.29 8.70
N ASP A 306 -5.25 31.94 9.75
CA ASP A 306 -4.80 31.15 10.91
C ASP A 306 -5.17 29.66 10.76
N ARG A 307 -5.25 29.15 9.53
CA ARG A 307 -5.67 27.76 9.20
C ARG A 307 -4.95 26.63 9.94
N CYS A 308 -3.74 26.84 10.45
CA CYS A 308 -3.06 25.84 11.26
C CYS A 308 -3.55 25.76 12.70
N GLU A 309 -4.13 26.82 13.27
CA GLU A 309 -4.61 26.82 14.66
C GLU A 309 -5.70 25.76 14.87
N SER A 310 -6.64 25.63 13.91
CA SER A 310 -7.67 24.59 13.96
C SER A 310 -7.08 23.17 13.87
N ALA A 311 -6.07 22.96 13.01
CA ALA A 311 -5.42 21.67 12.84
C ALA A 311 -4.62 21.28 14.10
N GLU A 312 -3.90 22.23 14.68
CA GLU A 312 -3.18 22.06 15.94
C GLU A 312 -4.13 21.73 17.09
N TRP A 313 -5.28 22.40 17.17
CA TRP A 313 -6.30 22.10 18.17
C TRP A 313 -6.92 20.71 18.00
N ILE A 314 -7.20 20.26 16.77
CA ILE A 314 -7.66 18.88 16.54
C ILE A 314 -6.56 17.88 16.92
N ALA A 315 -5.30 18.18 16.63
CA ALA A 315 -4.16 17.36 17.05
C ALA A 315 -4.03 17.29 18.59
N GLU A 316 -4.33 18.37 19.34
CA GLU A 316 -4.40 18.35 20.81
C GLU A 316 -5.42 17.34 21.36
N LEU A 317 -6.53 17.12 20.64
CA LEU A 317 -7.56 16.14 21.00
C LEU A 317 -7.15 14.71 20.64
N LEU A 318 -6.53 14.53 19.46
CA LEU A 318 -6.16 13.23 18.91
C LEU A 318 -4.89 12.63 19.54
N TRP A 319 -3.84 13.42 19.73
CA TRP A 319 -2.51 12.90 20.12
C TRP A 319 -2.50 12.13 21.45
N PRO A 320 -3.31 12.50 22.46
CA PRO A 320 -3.48 11.71 23.68
C PRO A 320 -4.12 10.33 23.49
N LYS A 321 -4.84 10.10 22.38
CA LYS A 321 -5.54 8.84 22.06
C LYS A 321 -4.64 7.83 21.35
N LEU A 322 -3.61 8.33 20.66
CA LEU A 322 -2.63 7.49 19.97
C LEU A 322 -1.90 6.54 20.93
N PRO A 323 -1.50 5.33 20.46
CA PRO A 323 -0.66 4.41 21.22
C PRO A 323 0.58 5.09 21.78
N ALA A 324 1.07 4.69 22.95
CA ALA A 324 2.15 5.41 23.65
C ALA A 324 3.40 5.64 22.78
N PHE A 325 3.80 6.91 22.60
CA PHE A 325 5.00 7.30 21.86
C PHE A 325 6.26 6.66 22.46
N ARG A 326 7.08 6.03 21.62
CA ARG A 326 8.42 5.54 21.99
C ARG A 326 9.44 6.16 21.04
N GLY A 327 9.99 7.29 21.45
CA GLY A 327 11.04 8.02 20.75
C GLY A 327 12.28 7.20 20.46
#